data_AF-A0A1F3KKN4-F1
#
_entry.id   AF-A0A1F3KKN4-F1
#
_cell.length_a   1.000
_cell.length_b   1.000
_cell.length_c   1.000
_cell.angle_alpha   90.00
_cell.angle_beta   90.00
_cell.angle_gamma   90.00
#
_symmetry.space_group_name_H-M   'P 1'
#
loop_
_entity.id
_entity.type
_entity.pdbx_description
1 polymer ?
#
loop_
_entity_poly.entity_id
_entity_poly.type
_entity_poly.pdbx_seq_one_letter_code
_entity_poly.pdbx_strand_id
1 'polypeptide(L)' 'MKQIVLTIPENKISFFMELVRNFKFIKIEQTADVNESEIIEGIRQGLKEVQLIEQGKMNATPLKDFLNEL' A
#
# COMPACT_ATOMS: atom_id res chain seq x y z
N MET A 1 27.07 -13.02 13.03
CA MET A 1 26.12 -12.77 11.92
C MET A 1 26.89 -12.06 10.81
N LYS A 2 26.50 -12.23 9.54
CA LYS A 2 27.14 -11.55 8.39
C LYS A 2 26.09 -10.71 7.68
N GLN A 3 26.46 -9.52 7.24
CA GLN A 3 25.58 -8.59 6.53
C GLN A 3 26.05 -8.48 5.07
N ILE A 4 25.08 -8.33 4.16
CA ILE A 4 25.32 -8.11 2.73
C ILE A 4 24.64 -6.79 2.37
N VAL A 5 25.33 -5.95 1.60
CA VAL A 5 24.79 -4.73 1.00
C VAL A 5 24.72 -4.96 -0.50
N LEU A 6 23.57 -4.69 -1.11
CA LEU A 6 23.31 -4.89 -2.53
C LEU A 6 22.94 -3.55 -3.17
N THR A 7 23.53 -3.26 -4.32
CA THR A 7 23.11 -2.15 -5.18
C THR A 7 22.27 -2.73 -6.31
N ILE A 8 21.00 -2.34 -6.38
CA ILE A 8 20.02 -2.90 -7.29
C ILE A 8 19.46 -1.75 -8.14
N PRO A 9 19.28 -1.93 -9.46
CA PRO A 9 18.58 -0.96 -10.29
C PRO A 9 17.17 -0.69 -9.76
N GLU A 10 16.75 0.57 -9.72
CA GLU A 10 15.47 1.00 -9.13
C GLU A 10 14.27 0.25 -9.72
N ASN A 11 14.24 0.08 -11.05
CA ASN A 11 13.20 -0.68 -11.76
C ASN A 11 13.18 -2.19 -11.46
N LYS A 12 14.13 -2.70 -10.67
CA LYS A 12 14.20 -4.10 -10.22
C LYS A 12 13.98 -4.25 -8.72
N ILE A 13 13.87 -3.16 -7.95
CA ILE A 13 13.69 -3.21 -6.50
C ILE A 13 12.41 -3.97 -6.13
N SER A 14 11.26 -3.61 -6.73
CA SER A 14 9.98 -4.25 -6.42
C SER A 14 10.04 -5.78 -6.60
N PHE A 15 10.53 -6.24 -7.77
CA PHE A 15 10.74 -7.66 -8.05
C PHE A 15 11.68 -8.34 -7.04
N PHE A 16 12.81 -7.71 -6.72
CA PHE A 16 13.76 -8.28 -5.77
C PHE A 16 13.15 -8.39 -4.36
N MET A 17 12.39 -7.37 -3.93
CA MET A 17 11.70 -7.34 -2.65
C MET A 17 10.65 -8.45 -2.53
N GLU A 18 9.85 -8.69 -3.56
CA GLU A 18 8.93 -9.83 -3.61
C GLU A 18 9.66 -11.17 -3.44
N LEU A 19 10.78 -11.35 -4.15
CA LEU A 19 11.57 -12.57 -4.06
C LEU A 19 12.14 -12.77 -2.65
N VAL A 20 12.75 -11.75 -2.04
CA VAL A 20 13.34 -11.91 -0.70
C VAL A 20 12.31 -12.07 0.41
N ARG A 21 11.10 -11.49 0.26
CA ARG A 21 9.99 -11.69 1.20
C ARG A 21 9.52 -13.15 1.29
N ASN A 22 9.78 -13.98 0.26
CA ASN A 22 9.48 -15.41 0.30
C ASN A 22 10.44 -16.21 1.20
N PHE A 23 11.60 -15.66 1.57
CA PHE A 23 12.56 -16.34 2.42
C PHE A 23 12.34 -16.02 3.90
N LYS A 24 11.73 -16.95 4.64
CA LYS A 24 11.41 -16.82 6.08
C LYS A 24 12.60 -16.56 7.01
N PHE A 25 13.83 -16.77 6.53
CA PHE A 25 15.08 -16.63 7.29
C PHE A 25 15.79 -15.29 7.02
N ILE A 26 15.26 -14.45 6.14
CA ILE A 26 15.84 -13.14 5.82
C ILE A 26 15.18 -12.07 6.68
N LYS A 27 16.00 -11.29 7.38
CA LYS A 27 15.57 -10.07 8.05
C LYS A 27 15.79 -8.89 7.11
N ILE A 28 14.71 -8.20 6.76
CA ILE A 28 14.73 -7.00 5.93
C ILE A 28 14.62 -5.80 6.88
N GLU A 29 15.71 -5.03 7.01
CA GLU A 29 15.69 -3.73 7.68
C GLU A 29 15.06 -2.74 6.70
N GLN A 30 13.75 -2.52 6.77
CA GLN A 30 13.04 -1.63 5.86
C GLN A 30 13.46 -0.18 6.12
N THR A 31 14.12 0.44 5.14
CA THR A 31 14.13 1.90 4.99
C THR A 31 13.12 2.25 3.91
N ALA A 32 11.88 2.50 4.34
CA ALA A 32 10.80 3.15 3.60
C ALA A 32 10.58 2.64 2.16
N ASP A 33 9.61 1.74 1.95
CA ASP A 33 9.04 1.53 0.62
C ASP A 33 7.56 1.22 0.73
N VAL A 34 6.76 2.20 0.31
CA VAL A 34 5.29 2.26 0.27
C VAL A 34 4.67 2.04 1.64
N ASN A 35 4.14 3.12 2.23
CA ASN A 35 3.41 3.07 3.49
C ASN A 35 2.21 2.12 3.33
N GLU A 36 2.40 0.84 3.65
CA GLU A 36 1.33 -0.14 3.79
C GLU A 36 0.24 0.43 4.72
N SER A 37 0.65 1.28 5.68
CA SER A 37 -0.22 2.13 6.47
C SER A 37 -1.11 3.06 5.64
N GLU A 38 -0.60 3.78 4.65
CA GLU A 38 -1.38 4.69 3.78
C GLU A 38 -2.39 3.91 2.93
N ILE A 39 -2.00 2.73 2.41
CA ILE A 39 -2.93 1.86 1.66
C ILE A 39 -4.04 1.35 2.59
N ILE A 40 -3.68 0.87 3.79
CA ILE A 40 -4.64 0.40 4.79
C ILE A 40 -5.55 1.55 5.26
N GLU A 41 -5.01 2.76 5.44
CA GLU A 41 -5.77 3.95 5.80
C GLU A 41 -6.73 4.36 4.69
N GLY A 42 -6.30 4.35 3.42
CA GLY A 42 -7.17 4.60 2.27
C GLY A 42 -8.35 3.64 2.18
N ILE A 43 -8.10 2.33 2.39
CA ILE A 43 -9.17 1.31 2.42
C ILE A 43 -10.12 1.55 3.60
N ARG A 44 -9.60 1.82 4.80
CA ARG A 44 -10.43 2.10 5.99
C ARG A 44 -11.31 3.33 5.80
N GLN A 45 -10.76 4.37 5.19
CA GLN A 45 -11.47 5.61 4.90
C GLN A 45 -12.63 5.36 3.91
N GLY A 46 -12.38 4.64 2.81
CA GLY A 46 -13.43 4.29 1.84
C GLY A 46 -14.58 3.47 2.46
N LEU A 47 -14.26 2.52 3.36
CA LEU A 47 -15.30 1.76 4.07
C LEU A 47 -16.14 2.64 5.01
N LYS A 48 -15.53 3.63 5.66
CA LYS A 48 -16.21 4.57 6.54
C LYS A 48 -17.15 5.48 5.75
N GLU A 49 -16.74 5.93 4.57
CA GLU A 49 -17.56 6.75 3.67
C GLU A 49 -18.80 5.99 3.19
N VAL A 50 -18.64 4.72 2.80
CA VAL A 50 -19.78 3.84 2.45
C VAL A 50 -20.78 3.73 3.61
N GLN A 51 -20.30 3.51 4.83
CA GLN A 51 -21.19 3.45 6.02
C GLN A 51 -21.95 4.77 6.26
N LEU A 52 -21.31 5.91 6.03
CA LEU A 52 -21.95 7.22 6.19
C LEU A 52 -22.99 7.48 5.10
N ILE A 53 -22.75 7.02 3.88
CA ILE A 53 -23.70 7.08 2.77
C ILE A 53 -24.93 6.22 3.08
N GLU A 54 -24.74 4.99 3.56
CA GLU A 54 -25.84 4.10 3.97
C GLU A 54 -26.68 4.70 5.10
N GLN A 55 -26.06 5.45 6.01
CA GLN A 55 -26.74 6.17 7.10
C GLN A 55 -27.40 7.48 6.65
N GLY A 56 -27.27 7.89 5.38
CA GLY A 56 -27.76 9.15 4.86
C GLY A 56 -27.04 10.39 5.41
N LYS A 57 -25.85 10.21 6.00
CA LYS A 57 -25.01 11.27 6.57
C LYS A 57 -24.01 11.86 5.57
N MET A 58 -23.85 11.20 4.43
CA MET A 58 -22.94 11.60 3.34
C MET A 58 -23.62 11.31 2.00
N ASN A 59 -23.41 12.19 1.01
CA ASN A 59 -23.90 11.97 -0.34
C ASN A 59 -22.94 11.04 -1.10
N ALA A 60 -23.48 10.14 -1.90
CA ALA A 60 -22.66 9.33 -2.79
C ALA A 60 -22.11 10.18 -3.94
N THR A 61 -20.89 9.88 -4.35
CA THR A 61 -20.27 10.48 -5.55
C THR A 61 -20.58 9.60 -6.77
N PRO A 62 -20.96 10.19 -7.92
CA PRO A 62 -21.08 9.43 -9.16
C PRO A 62 -19.76 8.73 -9.51
N LEU A 63 -19.84 7.48 -9.98
CA LEU A 63 -18.65 6.67 -10.29
C LEU A 63 -17.70 7.36 -11.28
N LYS A 64 -18.25 8.08 -12.26
CA LYS A 64 -17.46 8.83 -13.24
C LYS A 64 -16.61 9.91 -12.58
N ASP A 65 -17.16 10.62 -11.61
CA ASP A 65 -16.48 11.74 -10.96
C ASP A 65 -15.42 11.21 -10.00
N PHE A 66 -15.73 10.16 -9.25
CA PHE A 66 -14.76 9.43 -8.43
C PHE A 66 -13.54 8.95 -9.23
N LEU A 67 -13.75 8.36 -10.41
CA LEU A 67 -12.64 7.89 -11.26
C LEU A 67 -11.78 9.02 -11.84
N ASN A 68 -12.23 10.28 -11.82
CA ASN A 68 -11.41 11.42 -12.25
C ASN A 68 -10.56 11.99 -11.10
N GLU A 69 -10.83 11.60 -9.84
CA GLU A 69 -10.15 12.09 -8.63
C GLU A 69 -9.00 11.20 -8.16
N LEU A 70 -8.94 9.95 -8.65
CA LEU A 70 -7.87 8.98 -8.41
C LEU A 70 -6.74 9.12 -9.44
#